data_AF-A0A432S1H0-F1
#
_entry.id   AF-A0A432S1H0-F1
#
_cell.length_a   1.000
_cell.length_b   1.000
_cell.length_c   1.000
_cell.angle_alpha   90.00
_cell.angle_beta   90.00
_cell.angle_gamma   90.00
#
_symmetry.space_group_name_H-M   'P 1'
#
loop_
_entity.id
_entity.type
_entity.pdbx_description
1 polymer ?
#
loop_
_entity_poly.entity_id
_entity_poly.type
_entity_poly.pdbx_seq_one_letter_code
_entity_poly.pdbx_strand_id
1 'polypeptide(L)'
;MEQKKVLALLELLGFEEVSKKVYEKVYAQHNNYKITVDLKRNKVFYRDDDKTVEGGKVKSDGKILIGEKTSSNLSQDESWVVLEAVNRLLEKGYSPAHIHLEKKWTLGRSNKGGRADIIVYERETDDDGYLIPLMIIECKTWGKEFEKEKQRLKKNGGQLFSYLQQERNAKYLVLYTSGIFENNESYFIDYDNVIIKVIDDEKKVKECKKNQKRKKYKKPC
;
A
#
# COMPACT_ATOMS: atom_id res chain seq x y z
N MET A 1 -3.08 18.46 -7.56
CA MET A 1 -4.53 18.56 -7.26
C MET A 1 -4.94 20.01 -6.97
N GLU A 2 -6.12 20.47 -7.40
CA GLU A 2 -6.63 21.82 -7.10
C GLU A 2 -6.97 22.01 -5.61
N GLN A 3 -6.80 23.23 -5.08
CA GLN A 3 -7.00 23.50 -3.65
C GLN A 3 -8.39 23.13 -3.13
N LYS A 4 -9.46 23.39 -3.90
CA LYS A 4 -10.83 23.02 -3.52
C LYS A 4 -10.99 21.51 -3.36
N LYS A 5 -10.43 20.74 -4.30
CA LYS A 5 -10.42 19.27 -4.27
C LYS A 5 -9.62 18.72 -3.10
N VAL A 6 -8.51 19.36 -2.73
CA VAL A 6 -7.73 18.98 -1.54
C VAL A 6 -8.55 19.15 -0.27
N LEU A 7 -9.22 20.29 -0.09
CA LEU A 7 -10.04 20.53 1.09
C LEU A 7 -11.22 19.56 1.18
N ALA A 8 -11.92 19.36 0.06
CA ALA A 8 -13.01 18.40 -0.01
C ALA A 8 -12.54 16.95 0.26
N LEU A 9 -11.34 16.57 -0.21
CA LEU A 9 -10.76 15.26 0.10
C LEU A 9 -10.55 15.10 1.61
N LEU A 10 -9.93 16.08 2.27
CA LEU A 10 -9.68 16.03 3.71
C LEU A 10 -10.99 15.93 4.51
N GLU A 11 -12.00 16.71 4.14
CA GLU A 11 -13.33 16.65 4.75
C GLU A 11 -13.99 15.26 4.57
N LEU A 12 -14.00 14.73 3.34
CA LEU A 12 -14.56 13.40 3.04
C LEU A 12 -13.81 12.26 3.74
N LEU A 13 -12.51 12.44 3.99
CA LEU A 13 -11.72 11.50 4.78
C LEU A 13 -11.94 11.67 6.29
N GLY A 14 -12.63 12.72 6.76
CA GLY A 14 -12.86 13.00 8.17
C GLY A 14 -11.68 13.65 8.89
N PHE A 15 -10.87 14.41 8.17
CA PHE A 15 -9.84 15.26 8.77
C PHE A 15 -10.43 16.61 9.17
N GLU A 16 -10.12 17.06 10.39
CA GLU A 16 -10.60 18.31 10.95
C GLU A 16 -9.48 19.35 11.01
N GLU A 17 -9.78 20.61 10.73
CA GLU A 17 -8.79 21.69 10.83
C GLU A 17 -8.52 22.03 12.30
N VAL A 18 -7.33 21.69 12.79
CA VAL A 18 -6.92 21.96 14.20
C VAL A 18 -6.13 23.26 14.34
N SER A 19 -5.55 23.74 13.24
CA SER A 19 -4.96 25.07 13.13
C SER A 19 -4.93 25.47 11.65
N LYS A 20 -4.75 26.77 11.37
CA LYS A 20 -4.76 27.28 9.99
C LYS A 20 -3.95 26.39 9.03
N LYS A 21 -4.60 25.75 8.05
CA LYS A 21 -4.01 24.85 7.05
C LYS A 21 -3.34 23.57 7.60
N VAL A 22 -3.67 23.16 8.82
CA VAL A 22 -3.22 21.91 9.44
C VAL A 22 -4.45 21.12 9.86
N TYR A 23 -4.55 19.91 9.34
CA TYR A 23 -5.70 19.04 9.52
C TYR A 23 -5.27 17.76 10.22
N GLU A 24 -6.10 17.25 11.11
CA GLU A 24 -5.84 16.02 11.84
C GLU A 24 -7.02 15.07 11.76
N LYS A 25 -6.72 13.79 11.70
CA LYS A 25 -7.72 12.74 11.92
C LYS A 25 -7.27 11.82 13.03
N VAL A 26 -8.14 11.63 14.01
CA VAL A 26 -7.94 10.73 15.14
C VAL A 26 -8.72 9.44 14.91
N TYR A 27 -8.04 8.30 14.98
CA TYR A 27 -8.63 6.98 14.83
C TYR A 27 -8.82 6.37 16.23
N ALA A 28 -10.00 6.59 16.81
CA ALA A 28 -10.33 6.17 18.17
C ALA A 28 -10.16 4.66 18.40
N GLN A 29 -10.48 3.85 17.38
CA GLN A 29 -10.32 2.39 17.38
C GLN A 29 -8.87 1.91 17.45
N HIS A 30 -7.90 2.81 17.26
CA HIS A 30 -6.47 2.53 17.26
C HIS A 30 -5.75 3.27 18.39
N ASN A 31 -6.31 3.29 19.60
CA ASN A 31 -5.77 4.02 20.76
C ASN A 31 -5.53 5.50 20.46
N ASN A 32 -6.49 6.13 19.77
CA ASN A 32 -6.40 7.52 19.32
C ASN A 32 -5.18 7.80 18.43
N TYR A 33 -4.78 6.83 17.59
CA TYR A 33 -3.76 7.05 16.58
C TYR A 33 -4.11 8.26 15.73
N LYS A 34 -3.13 9.06 15.33
CA LYS A 34 -3.36 10.32 14.65
C LYS A 34 -2.53 10.43 13.38
N ILE A 35 -3.17 10.93 12.32
CA ILE A 35 -2.49 11.38 11.10
C ILE A 35 -2.70 12.87 10.98
N THR A 36 -1.64 13.61 10.65
CA THR A 36 -1.67 15.07 10.49
C THR A 36 -1.29 15.44 9.06
N VAL A 37 -2.07 16.32 8.43
CA VAL A 37 -1.80 16.91 7.13
C VAL A 37 -1.51 18.39 7.29
N ASP A 38 -0.29 18.81 6.96
CA ASP A 38 0.15 20.21 6.97
C ASP A 38 0.24 20.74 5.54
N LEU A 39 -0.78 21.50 5.12
CA LEU A 39 -0.85 22.10 3.79
C LEU A 39 0.09 23.31 3.63
N LYS A 40 0.66 23.86 4.72
CA LYS A 40 1.70 24.91 4.60
C LYS A 40 3.04 24.29 4.20
N ARG A 41 3.35 23.14 4.80
CA ARG A 41 4.57 22.36 4.50
C ARG A 41 4.39 21.41 3.33
N ASN A 42 3.16 21.25 2.84
CA ASN A 42 2.76 20.28 1.84
C ASN A 42 3.18 18.85 2.23
N LYS A 43 2.90 18.48 3.48
CA LYS A 43 3.33 17.21 4.08
C LYS A 43 2.21 16.50 4.80
N VAL A 44 2.29 15.17 4.83
CA VAL A 44 1.53 14.33 5.74
C VAL A 44 2.49 13.65 6.73
N PHE A 45 2.09 13.66 8.00
CA PHE A 45 2.76 13.01 9.10
C PHE A 45 1.92 11.81 9.52
N TYR A 46 2.42 10.62 9.16
CA TYR A 46 1.84 9.35 9.59
C TYR A 46 2.28 8.94 10.99
N ARG A 47 3.25 9.65 11.58
CA ARG A 47 3.84 9.45 12.89
C ARG A 47 4.11 10.82 13.54
N ASP A 48 4.18 10.86 14.85
CA ASP A 48 4.60 12.00 15.67
C ASP A 48 6.13 12.08 15.86
N ASP A 49 6.86 11.06 15.42
CA ASP A 49 8.32 10.99 15.41
C ASP A 49 8.87 10.91 13.97
N ASP A 50 10.18 11.16 13.82
CA ASP A 50 10.86 11.16 12.52
C ASP A 50 11.48 9.81 12.13
N LYS A 51 11.17 8.74 12.88
CA LYS A 51 11.83 7.43 12.76
C LYS A 51 11.56 6.79 11.40
N THR A 52 12.62 6.26 10.78
CA THR A 52 12.54 5.41 9.60
C THR A 52 13.08 4.01 9.87
N VAL A 53 12.66 3.04 9.07
CA VAL A 53 13.05 1.64 9.16
C VAL A 53 13.49 1.15 7.78
N GLU A 54 14.75 0.77 7.65
CA GLU A 54 15.30 0.21 6.41
C GLU A 54 15.43 -1.32 6.48
N GLY A 55 15.46 -1.98 5.33
CA GLY A 55 15.90 -3.38 5.22
C GLY A 55 14.83 -4.44 5.49
N GLY A 56 15.29 -5.69 5.66
CA GLY A 56 14.54 -6.96 5.57
C GLY A 56 13.40 -7.19 6.56
N LYS A 57 13.47 -8.22 7.41
CA LYS A 57 12.40 -8.47 8.39
C LYS A 57 12.32 -7.33 9.41
N VAL A 58 11.11 -6.89 9.74
CA VAL A 58 10.86 -5.76 10.66
C VAL A 58 9.99 -6.20 11.83
N LYS A 59 10.22 -5.62 13.01
CA LYS A 59 9.34 -5.76 14.18
C LYS A 59 8.51 -4.50 14.33
N SER A 60 7.29 -4.63 14.83
CA SER A 60 6.44 -3.47 15.09
C SER A 60 6.98 -2.63 16.24
N ASP A 61 6.78 -1.31 16.15
CA ASP A 61 6.97 -0.38 17.27
C ASP A 61 5.66 0.30 17.72
N GLY A 62 4.53 -0.28 17.33
CA GLY A 62 3.20 0.24 17.69
C GLY A 62 2.65 1.29 16.72
N LYS A 63 3.44 1.77 15.75
CA LYS A 63 3.06 2.83 14.80
C LYS A 63 3.25 2.39 13.34
N ILE A 64 2.74 3.18 12.40
CA ILE A 64 2.96 2.97 10.96
C ILE A 64 4.47 3.08 10.70
N LEU A 65 5.11 2.01 10.24
CA LEU A 65 6.52 2.02 9.88
C LEU A 65 6.74 2.85 8.61
N ILE A 66 7.86 3.56 8.51
CA ILE A 66 8.19 4.43 7.39
C ILE A 66 9.58 4.06 6.88
N GLY A 67 9.71 3.67 5.62
CA GLY A 67 11.00 3.41 4.97
C GLY A 67 11.61 4.71 4.44
N GLU A 68 10.97 5.28 3.41
CA GLU A 68 11.27 6.61 2.89
C GLU A 68 10.09 7.58 3.14
N LYS A 69 10.30 8.88 2.92
CA LYS A 69 9.31 9.94 3.17
C LYS A 69 8.87 10.65 1.88
N THR A 70 8.88 9.95 0.74
CA THR A 70 8.53 10.55 -0.56
C THR A 70 7.01 10.72 -0.68
N SER A 71 6.26 9.70 -0.30
CA SER A 71 4.79 9.71 -0.21
C SER A 71 4.29 10.61 0.93
N SER A 72 5.14 10.98 1.89
CA SER A 72 4.85 12.03 2.87
C SER A 72 4.84 13.44 2.27
N ASN A 73 5.40 13.63 1.07
CA ASN A 73 5.40 14.91 0.37
C ASN A 73 4.20 15.00 -0.58
N LEU A 74 3.27 15.91 -0.28
CA LEU A 74 2.01 16.08 -1.01
C LEU A 74 2.17 16.88 -2.32
N SER A 75 3.41 17.10 -2.77
CA SER A 75 3.71 17.73 -4.07
C SER A 75 3.49 16.76 -5.23
N GLN A 76 3.45 15.45 -4.95
CA GLN A 76 3.13 14.41 -5.92
C GLN A 76 1.67 14.01 -5.77
N ASP A 77 0.93 13.92 -6.87
CA ASP A 77 -0.49 13.54 -6.82
C ASP A 77 -0.69 12.11 -6.27
N GLU A 78 0.29 11.21 -6.47
CA GLU A 78 0.26 9.84 -5.94
C GLU A 78 0.28 9.80 -4.40
N SER A 79 0.89 10.79 -3.74
CA SER A 79 0.89 10.91 -2.27
C SER A 79 -0.51 11.04 -1.68
N TRP A 80 -1.45 11.64 -2.42
CA TRP A 80 -2.85 11.72 -2.00
C TRP A 80 -3.58 10.38 -2.09
N VAL A 81 -3.21 9.56 -3.08
CA VAL A 81 -3.73 8.18 -3.20
C VAL A 81 -3.21 7.32 -2.05
N VAL A 82 -1.93 7.49 -1.66
CA VAL A 82 -1.36 6.80 -0.50
C VAL A 82 -2.06 7.21 0.78
N LEU A 83 -2.28 8.51 1.01
CA LEU A 83 -3.02 9.00 2.18
C LEU A 83 -4.42 8.39 2.27
N GLU A 84 -5.17 8.40 1.17
CA GLU A 84 -6.52 7.84 1.13
C GLU A 84 -6.51 6.31 1.35
N ALA A 85 -5.55 5.58 0.77
CA ALA A 85 -5.38 4.15 0.99
C ALA A 85 -5.06 3.82 2.46
N VAL A 86 -4.16 4.58 3.10
CA VAL A 86 -3.82 4.43 4.53
C VAL A 86 -5.04 4.71 5.40
N ASN A 87 -5.75 5.81 5.16
CA ASN A 87 -7.00 6.12 5.87
C ASN A 87 -7.99 4.96 5.77
N ARG A 88 -8.21 4.43 4.56
CA ARG A 88 -9.13 3.30 4.33
C ARG A 88 -8.70 2.02 5.04
N LEU A 89 -7.39 1.74 5.13
CA LEU A 89 -6.88 0.60 5.90
C LEU A 89 -7.17 0.77 7.40
N LEU A 90 -6.92 1.95 7.95
CA LEU A 90 -7.16 2.25 9.36
C LEU A 90 -8.66 2.19 9.70
N GLU A 91 -9.53 2.76 8.86
CA GLU A 91 -10.99 2.67 8.99
C GLU A 91 -11.50 1.23 8.95
N LYS A 92 -10.89 0.37 8.14
CA LYS A 92 -11.20 -1.06 8.07
C LYS A 92 -10.71 -1.86 9.29
N GLY A 93 -9.97 -1.24 10.21
CA GLY A 93 -9.46 -1.89 11.41
C GLY A 93 -8.08 -2.53 11.27
N TYR A 94 -7.34 -2.28 10.19
CA TYR A 94 -5.92 -2.63 10.16
C TYR A 94 -5.16 -1.78 11.16
N SER A 95 -4.43 -2.41 12.06
CA SER A 95 -3.66 -1.71 13.09
C SER A 95 -2.54 -0.87 12.45
N PRO A 96 -2.29 0.37 12.92
CA PRO A 96 -1.12 1.16 12.53
C PRO A 96 0.19 0.36 12.61
N ALA A 97 0.32 -0.47 13.64
CA ALA A 97 1.47 -1.34 13.88
C ALA A 97 1.75 -2.38 12.78
N HIS A 98 0.79 -2.63 11.88
CA HIS A 98 0.88 -3.60 10.79
C HIS A 98 0.95 -2.93 9.42
N ILE A 99 1.19 -1.61 9.34
CA ILE A 99 1.33 -0.88 8.09
C ILE A 99 2.77 -0.36 7.98
N HIS A 100 3.35 -0.48 6.79
CA HIS A 100 4.68 0.03 6.48
C HIS A 100 4.68 0.74 5.13
N LEU A 101 4.98 2.03 5.15
CA LEU A 101 5.04 2.87 3.96
C LEU A 101 6.44 2.89 3.38
N GLU A 102 6.54 2.89 2.05
CA GLU A 102 7.79 3.08 1.32
C GLU A 102 8.92 2.14 1.74
N LYS A 103 8.60 0.88 2.05
CA LYS A 103 9.62 -0.12 2.40
C LYS A 103 10.57 -0.28 1.22
N LYS A 104 11.86 -0.08 1.49
CA LYS A 104 12.95 -0.22 0.51
C LYS A 104 13.76 -1.47 0.80
N TRP A 105 14.05 -2.23 -0.26
CA TRP A 105 14.96 -3.37 -0.19
C TRP A 105 16.34 -2.99 -0.73
N THR A 106 17.40 -3.35 -0.03
CA THR A 106 18.78 -3.17 -0.49
C THR A 106 19.18 -4.32 -1.43
N LEU A 107 19.05 -4.10 -2.75
CA LEU A 107 19.46 -5.05 -3.78
C LEU A 107 20.98 -4.94 -4.08
N GLY A 108 21.84 -5.51 -3.22
CA GLY A 108 23.29 -5.63 -3.49
C GLY A 108 24.02 -4.29 -3.73
N ARG A 109 25.19 -4.33 -4.39
CA ARG A 109 26.09 -3.16 -4.60
C ARG A 109 25.52 -2.04 -5.48
N SER A 110 24.34 -2.22 -6.09
CA SER A 110 23.69 -1.19 -6.90
C SER A 110 22.48 -0.63 -6.18
N ASN A 111 22.42 0.70 -6.02
CA ASN A 111 21.35 1.44 -5.33
C ASN A 111 19.95 1.36 -5.97
N LYS A 112 19.67 0.37 -6.82
CA LYS A 112 18.38 0.18 -7.51
C LYS A 112 17.54 -0.88 -6.80
N GLY A 113 17.27 -0.64 -5.52
CA GLY A 113 16.28 -1.36 -4.75
C GLY A 113 14.87 -0.99 -5.18
N GLY A 114 13.95 -1.96 -5.29
CA GLY A 114 12.52 -1.67 -5.38
C GLY A 114 12.02 -0.99 -4.11
N ARG A 115 10.90 -0.27 -4.21
CA ARG A 115 10.23 0.38 -3.08
C ARG A 115 8.74 0.21 -3.25
N ALA A 116 8.08 -0.47 -2.31
CA ALA A 116 6.62 -0.57 -2.32
C ALA A 116 6.00 0.59 -1.56
N ASP A 117 4.87 1.11 -2.06
CA ASP A 117 4.19 2.24 -1.43
C ASP A 117 3.63 1.87 -0.06
N ILE A 118 2.93 0.73 0.04
CA ILE A 118 2.35 0.24 1.30
C ILE A 118 2.54 -1.28 1.39
N ILE A 119 2.99 -1.74 2.55
CA ILE A 119 2.92 -3.15 2.95
C ILE A 119 2.01 -3.24 4.16
N VAL A 120 1.08 -4.19 4.12
CA VAL A 120 0.27 -4.56 5.26
C VAL A 120 0.73 -5.94 5.74
N TYR A 121 0.91 -6.07 7.04
CA TYR A 121 1.33 -7.30 7.69
C TYR A 121 0.15 -8.06 8.29
N GLU A 122 0.36 -9.35 8.54
CA GLU A 122 -0.57 -10.19 9.30
C GLU A 122 -0.69 -9.71 10.74
N ARG A 123 -1.76 -10.14 11.42
CA ARG A 123 -1.93 -9.87 12.85
C ARG A 123 -0.88 -10.60 13.69
N GLU A 124 -0.53 -11.81 13.26
CA GLU A 124 0.48 -12.64 13.92
C GLU A 124 1.88 -12.30 13.40
N THR A 125 2.87 -12.48 14.26
CA THR A 125 4.29 -12.44 13.91
C THR A 125 4.84 -13.84 13.66
N ASP A 126 6.03 -13.94 13.09
CA ASP A 126 6.77 -15.20 13.12
C ASP A 126 7.28 -15.51 14.54
N ASP A 127 7.87 -16.70 14.72
CA ASP A 127 8.35 -17.20 16.01
C ASP A 127 9.41 -16.27 16.66
N ASP A 128 10.10 -15.47 15.84
CA ASP A 128 11.11 -14.50 16.27
C ASP A 128 10.52 -13.11 16.55
N GLY A 129 9.20 -12.94 16.37
CA GLY A 129 8.48 -11.68 16.59
C GLY A 129 8.54 -10.69 15.42
N TYR A 130 8.95 -11.13 14.22
CA TYR A 130 8.94 -10.29 13.02
C TYR A 130 7.57 -10.30 12.34
N LEU A 131 7.23 -9.17 11.73
CA LEU A 131 6.01 -9.00 10.97
C LEU A 131 6.02 -9.86 9.70
N ILE A 132 4.91 -10.55 9.45
CA ILE A 132 4.72 -11.41 8.28
C ILE A 132 3.94 -10.64 7.20
N PRO A 133 4.47 -10.43 6.00
CA PRO A 133 3.77 -9.68 4.94
C PRO A 133 2.46 -10.36 4.54
N LEU A 134 1.35 -9.62 4.57
CA LEU A 134 0.04 -10.07 4.10
C LEU A 134 -0.20 -9.59 2.66
N MET A 135 -0.04 -8.30 2.42
CA MET A 135 -0.27 -7.70 1.11
C MET A 135 0.70 -6.57 0.80
N ILE A 136 1.01 -6.42 -0.48
CA ILE A 136 1.81 -5.32 -1.02
C ILE A 136 0.89 -4.48 -1.91
N ILE A 137 0.82 -3.19 -1.64
CA ILE A 137 -0.01 -2.24 -2.39
C ILE A 137 0.91 -1.25 -3.12
N GLU A 138 0.71 -1.15 -4.43
CA GLU A 138 1.27 -0.09 -5.28
C GLU A 138 0.14 0.88 -5.60
N CYS A 139 0.33 2.15 -5.26
CA CYS A 139 -0.61 3.22 -5.53
C CYS A 139 -0.28 3.87 -6.89
N LYS A 140 -1.31 4.24 -7.64
CA LYS A 140 -1.17 5.04 -8.87
C LYS A 140 -2.26 6.09 -8.92
N THR A 141 -1.96 7.22 -9.54
CA THR A 141 -2.97 8.26 -9.81
C THR A 141 -4.06 7.73 -10.74
N TRP A 142 -5.30 8.18 -10.49
CA TRP A 142 -6.47 7.74 -11.25
C TRP A 142 -6.31 8.03 -12.75
N GLY A 143 -6.84 7.12 -13.58
CA GLY A 143 -6.84 7.26 -15.04
C GLY A 143 -5.57 6.69 -15.67
N LYS A 144 -4.76 7.54 -16.31
CA LYS A 144 -3.71 7.10 -17.25
C LYS A 144 -2.62 6.24 -16.60
N GLU A 145 -2.08 6.65 -15.46
CA GLU A 145 -0.99 5.88 -14.82
C GLU A 145 -1.51 4.56 -14.23
N PHE A 146 -2.69 4.56 -13.60
CA PHE A 146 -3.34 3.32 -13.15
C PHE A 146 -3.61 2.35 -14.30
N GLU A 147 -4.20 2.80 -15.42
CA GLU A 147 -4.50 1.91 -16.55
C GLU A 147 -3.22 1.37 -17.21
N LYS A 148 -2.20 2.22 -17.36
CA LYS A 148 -0.89 1.80 -17.88
C LYS A 148 -0.24 0.74 -16.98
N GLU A 149 -0.26 0.92 -15.68
CA GLU A 149 0.32 -0.06 -14.75
C GLU A 149 -0.53 -1.34 -14.67
N LYS A 150 -1.86 -1.24 -14.78
CA LYS A 150 -2.78 -2.38 -14.94
C LYS A 150 -2.47 -3.20 -16.18
N GLN A 151 -2.17 -2.56 -17.31
CA GLN A 151 -1.75 -3.25 -18.54
C GLN A 151 -0.35 -3.89 -18.40
N ARG A 152 0.59 -3.21 -17.73
CA ARG A 152 1.92 -3.80 -17.42
C ARG A 152 1.80 -5.01 -16.52
N LEU A 153 1.00 -4.92 -15.46
CA LEU A 153 0.71 -6.01 -14.54
C LEU A 153 0.19 -7.26 -15.29
N LYS A 154 -0.73 -7.08 -16.24
CA LYS A 154 -1.22 -8.15 -17.11
C LYS A 154 -0.15 -8.71 -18.05
N LYS A 155 0.72 -7.85 -18.60
CA LYS A 155 1.72 -8.24 -19.61
C LYS A 155 2.92 -8.97 -19.03
N ASN A 156 3.47 -8.49 -17.91
CA ASN A 156 4.73 -8.98 -17.35
C ASN A 156 4.81 -8.94 -15.82
N GLY A 157 3.70 -8.72 -15.12
CA GLY A 157 3.66 -8.62 -13.67
C GLY A 157 3.99 -7.24 -13.09
N GLY A 158 4.47 -6.29 -13.90
CA GLY A 158 4.76 -4.92 -13.46
C GLY A 158 5.68 -4.83 -12.24
N GLN A 159 5.57 -3.74 -11.48
CA GLN A 159 6.35 -3.53 -10.26
C GLN A 159 6.02 -4.54 -9.15
N LEU A 160 4.74 -4.87 -8.98
CA LEU A 160 4.25 -5.71 -7.88
C LEU A 160 4.92 -7.09 -7.81
N PHE A 161 5.15 -7.74 -8.96
CA PHE A 161 5.82 -9.05 -8.99
C PHE A 161 7.32 -8.96 -8.68
N SER A 162 7.95 -7.79 -8.87
CA SER A 162 9.33 -7.58 -8.44
C SER A 162 9.43 -7.49 -6.91
N TYR A 163 8.44 -6.88 -6.25
CA TYR A 163 8.38 -6.81 -4.79
C TYR A 163 8.06 -8.18 -4.17
N LEU A 164 7.21 -8.99 -4.81
CA LEU A 164 6.94 -10.35 -4.37
C LEU A 164 8.21 -11.21 -4.28
N GLN A 165 9.19 -10.98 -5.16
CA GLN A 165 10.47 -11.70 -5.09
C GLN A 165 11.26 -11.39 -3.82
N GLN A 166 11.08 -10.18 -3.27
CA GLN A 166 11.68 -9.73 -2.01
C GLN A 166 10.86 -10.16 -0.80
N GLU A 167 9.53 -10.06 -0.88
CA GLU A 167 8.58 -10.40 0.18
C GLU A 167 7.79 -11.66 -0.18
N ARG A 168 8.49 -12.80 -0.24
CA ARG A 168 7.92 -14.07 -0.73
C ARG A 168 6.74 -14.60 0.08
N ASN A 169 6.55 -14.10 1.30
CA ASN A 169 5.45 -14.50 2.17
C ASN A 169 4.17 -13.69 1.92
N ALA A 170 4.23 -12.62 1.11
CA ALA A 170 3.05 -11.85 0.76
C ALA A 170 1.99 -12.75 0.11
N LYS A 171 0.74 -12.60 0.54
CA LYS A 171 -0.41 -13.39 0.09
C LYS A 171 -1.19 -12.71 -1.03
N TYR A 172 -1.12 -11.38 -1.08
CA TYR A 172 -1.83 -10.54 -2.05
C TYR A 172 -0.95 -9.43 -2.61
N LEU A 173 -1.11 -9.16 -3.91
CA LEU A 173 -0.57 -7.98 -4.57
C LEU A 173 -1.75 -7.09 -4.98
N VAL A 174 -1.66 -5.79 -4.71
CA VAL A 174 -2.75 -4.85 -4.94
C VAL A 174 -2.22 -3.67 -5.74
N LEU A 175 -2.78 -3.43 -6.92
CA LEU A 175 -2.66 -2.13 -7.59
C LEU A 175 -3.85 -1.30 -7.16
N TYR A 176 -3.63 -0.13 -6.59
CA TYR A 176 -4.67 0.71 -6.00
C TYR A 176 -4.69 2.10 -6.61
N THR A 177 -5.88 2.67 -6.77
CA THR A 177 -6.06 4.06 -7.15
C THR A 177 -7.29 4.65 -6.47
N SER A 178 -7.24 5.95 -6.24
CA SER A 178 -8.40 6.74 -5.83
C SER A 178 -8.35 8.13 -6.43
N GLY A 179 -9.50 8.76 -6.48
CA GLY A 179 -9.68 10.12 -6.97
C GLY A 179 -10.85 10.81 -6.29
N ILE A 180 -10.81 12.14 -6.33
CA ILE A 180 -11.94 12.97 -5.93
C ILE A 180 -12.65 13.50 -7.18
N PHE A 181 -13.95 13.29 -7.20
CA PHE A 181 -14.85 13.61 -8.30
C PHE A 181 -15.92 14.58 -7.81
N GLU A 182 -16.55 15.24 -8.75
CA GLU A 182 -17.60 16.23 -8.50
C GLU A 182 -18.81 15.83 -9.33
N ASN A 183 -19.97 15.80 -8.70
CA ASN A 183 -21.26 15.81 -9.39
C ASN A 183 -21.94 17.15 -9.15
N ASN A 184 -23.17 17.32 -9.61
CA ASN A 184 -23.88 18.60 -9.52
C ASN A 184 -24.12 19.11 -8.09
N GLU A 185 -23.92 18.28 -7.06
CA GLU A 185 -24.33 18.57 -5.68
C GLU A 185 -23.17 18.50 -4.68
N SER A 186 -22.12 17.70 -4.93
CA SER A 186 -21.03 17.50 -3.98
C SER A 186 -19.78 16.86 -4.59
N TYR A 187 -18.70 16.91 -3.81
CA TYR A 187 -17.52 16.07 -4.04
C TYR A 187 -17.71 14.67 -3.46
N PHE A 188 -17.15 13.66 -4.10
CA PHE A 188 -17.10 12.28 -3.60
C PHE A 188 -15.76 11.61 -3.94
N ILE A 189 -15.39 10.60 -3.16
CA ILE A 189 -14.19 9.78 -3.41
C ILE A 189 -14.62 8.52 -4.14
N ASP A 190 -13.95 8.21 -5.24
CA ASP A 190 -14.04 6.90 -5.90
C ASP A 190 -12.66 6.22 -5.92
N TYR A 191 -12.64 4.90 -5.94
CA TYR A 191 -11.44 4.09 -5.89
C TYR A 191 -11.60 2.80 -6.71
N ASP A 192 -10.51 2.36 -7.35
CA ASP A 192 -10.45 1.08 -8.04
C ASP A 192 -9.20 0.32 -7.59
N ASN A 193 -9.24 -1.01 -7.72
CA ASN A 193 -8.11 -1.85 -7.41
C ASN A 193 -8.07 -3.12 -8.25
N VAL A 194 -6.86 -3.64 -8.45
CA VAL A 194 -6.62 -4.98 -8.98
C VAL A 194 -5.93 -5.79 -7.90
N ILE A 195 -6.59 -6.86 -7.44
CA ILE A 195 -6.07 -7.76 -6.42
C ILE A 195 -5.65 -9.07 -7.07
N ILE A 196 -4.39 -9.46 -6.86
CA ILE A 196 -3.84 -10.74 -7.28
C ILE A 196 -3.52 -11.55 -6.04
N LYS A 197 -4.19 -12.70 -5.90
CA LYS A 197 -3.84 -13.70 -4.90
C LYS A 197 -2.62 -14.48 -5.39
N VAL A 198 -1.55 -14.48 -4.61
CA VAL A 198 -0.27 -15.14 -4.93
C VAL A 198 -0.01 -16.37 -4.05
N ILE A 199 -1.03 -16.79 -3.28
CA ILE A 199 -1.03 -18.10 -2.62
C ILE A 199 -1.54 -19.16 -3.59
N ASP A 200 -0.79 -20.24 -3.70
CA ASP A 200 -1.18 -21.43 -4.43
C ASP A 200 -2.48 -22.04 -3.87
N ASP A 201 -3.37 -22.44 -4.78
CA ASP A 201 -4.50 -23.30 -4.44
C ASP A 201 -4.03 -24.76 -4.41
N GLU A 202 -4.00 -25.38 -3.23
CA GLU A 202 -3.51 -26.75 -3.07
C GLU A 202 -4.17 -27.76 -4.02
N LYS A 203 -5.46 -27.61 -4.32
CA LYS A 203 -6.19 -28.51 -5.22
C LYS A 203 -5.65 -28.36 -6.64
N LYS A 204 -5.47 -27.11 -7.10
CA LYS A 204 -4.89 -26.82 -8.41
C LYS A 204 -3.43 -27.25 -8.49
N VAL A 205 -2.64 -27.08 -7.43
CA VAL A 205 -1.25 -27.59 -7.36
C VAL A 205 -1.24 -29.11 -7.50
N LYS A 206 -2.11 -29.82 -6.77
CA LYS A 206 -2.23 -31.28 -6.85
C LYS A 206 -2.67 -31.73 -8.24
N GLU A 207 -3.60 -31.02 -8.88
CA GLU A 207 -4.06 -31.28 -10.24
C GLU A 207 -2.95 -31.05 -11.29
N CYS A 208 -2.23 -29.93 -11.22
CA CYS A 208 -1.09 -29.63 -12.09
C CYS A 208 0.01 -30.69 -11.96
N LYS A 209 0.33 -31.14 -10.73
CA LYS A 209 1.28 -32.24 -10.49
C LYS A 209 0.80 -33.55 -11.12
N LYS A 210 -0.49 -33.88 -11.04
CA LYS A 210 -1.08 -35.07 -11.71
C LYS A 210 -1.01 -34.96 -13.24
N ASN A 211 -1.31 -33.79 -13.80
CA ASN A 211 -1.29 -33.55 -15.24
C ASN A 211 0.14 -33.55 -15.82
N GLN A 212 1.13 -33.02 -15.10
CA GLN A 212 2.54 -33.13 -15.49
C GLN A 212 3.05 -34.57 -15.48
N LYS A 213 2.67 -35.37 -14.46
CA LYS A 213 2.96 -36.82 -14.46
C LYS A 213 2.36 -37.49 -15.69
N ARG A 214 1.07 -37.27 -16.00
CA ARG A 214 0.40 -37.82 -17.20
C ARG A 214 1.10 -37.43 -18.51
N LYS A 215 1.59 -36.19 -18.64
CA LYS A 215 2.35 -35.75 -19.82
C LYS A 215 3.72 -36.43 -19.95
N LYS A 216 4.39 -36.75 -18.83
CA LYS A 216 5.64 -37.52 -18.84
C LYS A 216 5.45 -39.00 -19.22
N TYR A 217 4.25 -39.57 -19.00
CA TYR A 217 3.93 -40.96 -19.37
C TYR A 217 3.46 -41.16 -20.82
N LYS A 218 3.19 -40.08 -21.57
CA LYS A 218 3.04 -40.19 -23.02
C LYS A 218 4.43 -40.32 -23.65
N LYS A 219 4.98 -41.53 -23.67
CA LYS A 219 6.11 -41.85 -24.55
C LYS A 219 5.65 -41.63 -26.01
N PRO A 220 6.50 -41.05 -26.88
CA PRO A 220 6.20 -41.02 -28.31
C PRO A 220 6.15 -42.46 -28.83
N CYS A 221 5.11 -42.76 -29.62
CA CYS A 221 5.06 -43.94 -30.47
C CYS A 221 6.01 -43.75 -31.65
#